data_AF-G5DXD1-F1
#
_entry.id   AF-G5DXD1-F1
#
_cell.length_a   1.000
_cell.length_b   1.000
_cell.length_c   1.000
_cell.angle_alpha   90.00
_cell.angle_beta   90.00
_cell.angle_gamma   90.00
#
_symmetry.space_group_name_H-M   'P 1'
#
loop_
_entity.id
_entity.type
_entity.pdbx_description
1 polymer ?
#
loop_
_entity_poly.entity_id
_entity_poly.type
_entity_poly.pdbx_seq_one_letter_code
_entity_poly.pdbx_strand_id
1 'polypeptide(L)'
;PVECKGIVGSDDRHYLLDLMRVTPRDANYTGPRSRFCILRPELISAFCQVEAAKRSTSEQKCDEKDSLAPEASNGGVVNADTDVQTDLSVPVTSDSQDISEEEGKATAKDYLSTTTETSDVISFNPNVFTEFKLAGSPEDIAADESSVKEASLYLTDVVLPTFIQDLCKLEVSPMDGQTLTEQLHTNGINVRYIGKVAEGTKHMPHLWDIFVNEIAVRSAKHLLKDVLRDTEEHEVGPAISHFFNCFFGDVQTVPEKTSSNVLLRRSHKKAGNQEPTRGKTRSKNGAFARTNSSSYLGLCSERLWSEIVEFAKFKYQFDLPEDLRTRVRKVSVIRNLCKKIGASLAARKYDLGAALPFLTSDVVDLQPVVKHSVPVCSETKDL
;
A
#
# COMPACT_ATOMS: atom_id res chain seq x y z
N PRO A 1 -5.69 14.40 16.41
CA PRO A 1 -6.76 13.71 15.63
C PRO A 1 -7.86 13.18 16.55
N VAL A 2 -9.14 13.31 16.18
CA VAL A 2 -10.28 13.02 17.08
C VAL A 2 -10.40 11.53 17.46
N GLU A 3 -9.86 10.62 16.64
CA GLU A 3 -9.93 9.16 16.88
C GLU A 3 -8.67 8.57 17.54
N CYS A 4 -7.65 9.36 17.87
CA CYS A 4 -6.44 8.81 18.49
C CYS A 4 -6.74 8.28 19.90
N LYS A 5 -6.48 6.99 20.12
CA LYS A 5 -6.55 6.36 21.44
C LYS A 5 -5.15 6.29 22.04
N GLY A 6 -5.02 6.71 23.29
CA GLY A 6 -3.81 6.55 24.09
C GLY A 6 -4.09 5.71 25.34
N ILE A 7 -3.07 5.01 25.82
CA ILE A 7 -3.07 4.35 27.13
C ILE A 7 -1.83 4.78 27.91
N VAL A 8 -1.90 4.67 29.23
CA VAL A 8 -0.73 4.72 30.10
C VAL A 8 -0.38 3.26 30.42
N GLY A 9 0.84 2.86 30.11
CA GLY A 9 1.34 1.53 30.44
C GLY A 9 1.55 1.37 31.94
N SER A 10 1.77 0.13 32.37
CA SER A 10 2.14 -0.18 33.76
C SER A 10 3.54 0.29 34.14
N ASP A 11 4.31 0.75 33.15
CA ASP A 11 5.62 1.38 33.24
C ASP A 11 5.54 2.92 33.31
N ASP A 12 4.34 3.47 33.54
CA ASP A 12 4.03 4.91 33.53
C ASP A 12 4.33 5.63 32.19
N ARG A 13 4.59 4.89 31.11
CA ARG A 13 4.80 5.48 29.77
C ARG A 13 3.47 5.69 29.05
N HIS A 14 3.39 6.80 28.30
CA HIS A 14 2.24 7.10 27.46
C HIS A 14 2.39 6.46 26.08
N TYR A 15 1.48 5.55 25.74
CA TYR A 15 1.44 4.89 24.45
C TYR A 15 0.28 5.43 23.62
N LEU A 16 0.54 5.81 22.37
CA LEU A 16 -0.51 6.04 21.39
C LEU A 16 -0.80 4.72 20.67
N LEU A 17 -2.01 4.20 20.83
CA LEU A 17 -2.41 2.92 20.24
C LEU A 17 -2.91 3.08 18.81
N ASP A 18 -3.45 4.25 18.47
CA ASP A 18 -4.12 4.44 17.19
C ASP A 18 -3.63 5.68 16.44
N LEU A 19 -2.86 5.43 15.38
CA LEU A 19 -2.24 6.42 14.49
C LEU A 19 -2.97 6.53 13.14
N MET A 20 -4.25 6.16 13.03
CA MET A 20 -4.94 6.11 11.73
C MET A 20 -4.95 7.43 10.94
N ARG A 21 -4.78 8.59 11.62
CA ARG A 21 -4.89 9.93 11.02
C ARG A 21 -3.78 10.88 11.47
N VAL A 22 -2.53 10.42 11.37
CA VAL A 22 -1.35 11.27 11.62
C VAL A 22 -1.15 12.28 10.48
N THR A 23 -1.44 11.87 9.25
CA THR A 23 -1.38 12.73 8.06
C THR A 23 -2.78 13.18 7.61
N PRO A 24 -2.89 14.29 6.86
CA PRO A 24 -4.17 14.79 6.38
C PRO A 24 -4.85 13.81 5.41
N ARG A 25 -6.17 13.94 5.30
CA ARG A 25 -6.99 13.14 4.39
C ARG A 25 -6.68 13.52 2.94
N ASP A 26 -6.78 12.55 2.06
CA ASP A 26 -6.71 12.74 0.63
C ASP A 26 -8.06 13.28 0.10
N ALA A 27 -8.07 14.54 -0.36
CA ALA A 27 -9.27 15.20 -0.85
C ALA A 27 -9.80 14.60 -2.16
N ASN A 28 -9.00 13.78 -2.86
CA ASN A 28 -9.46 13.07 -4.06
C ASN A 28 -10.37 11.87 -3.74
N TYR A 29 -10.45 11.47 -2.46
CA TYR A 29 -11.21 10.30 -2.01
C TYR A 29 -12.10 10.63 -0.80
N THR A 30 -13.20 11.36 -1.04
CA THR A 30 -14.11 11.88 0.01
C THR A 30 -15.24 10.94 0.44
N GLY A 31 -15.52 9.86 -0.30
CA GLY A 31 -16.64 8.95 -0.01
C GLY A 31 -16.58 8.23 1.35
N PRO A 32 -17.71 7.65 1.82
CA PRO A 32 -17.80 6.98 3.13
C PRO A 32 -16.88 5.74 3.23
N ARG A 33 -16.66 5.05 2.11
CA ARG A 33 -15.70 3.94 2.01
C ARG A 33 -14.23 4.38 1.99
N SER A 34 -13.98 5.69 1.91
CA SER A 34 -12.65 6.29 1.79
C SER A 34 -12.23 7.05 3.06
N ARG A 35 -12.85 6.77 4.21
CA ARG A 35 -12.58 7.43 5.49
C ARG A 35 -11.09 7.39 5.89
N PHE A 36 -10.40 6.29 5.57
CA PHE A 36 -8.98 6.07 5.89
C PHE A 36 -8.03 6.35 4.71
N CYS A 37 -8.47 7.14 3.72
CA CYS A 37 -7.60 7.58 2.64
C CYS A 37 -6.81 8.80 3.09
N ILE A 38 -5.61 8.57 3.60
CA ILE A 38 -4.68 9.62 4.05
C ILE A 38 -3.54 9.82 3.04
N LEU A 39 -3.01 11.03 2.99
CA LEU A 39 -1.80 11.38 2.23
C LEU A 39 -0.57 10.78 2.93
N ARG A 40 0.48 10.43 2.17
CA ARG A 40 1.70 9.86 2.77
C ARG A 40 2.58 10.97 3.37
N PRO A 41 3.31 10.72 4.46
CA PRO A 41 4.21 11.72 5.05
C PRO A 41 5.22 12.29 4.05
N GLU A 42 5.76 11.44 3.17
CA GLU A 42 6.76 11.81 2.17
C GLU A 42 6.21 12.85 1.17
N LEU A 43 4.92 12.73 0.80
CA LEU A 43 4.24 13.73 -0.03
C LEU A 43 4.08 15.06 0.71
N ILE A 44 3.72 15.02 2.00
CA ILE A 44 3.54 16.22 2.81
C ILE A 44 4.87 16.95 2.96
N SER A 45 5.95 16.22 3.25
CA SER A 45 7.30 16.80 3.31
C SER A 45 7.70 17.45 1.98
N ALA A 46 7.46 16.78 0.85
CA ALA A 46 7.74 17.34 -0.47
C ALA A 46 6.90 18.60 -0.77
N PHE A 47 5.61 18.57 -0.45
CA PHE A 47 4.72 19.72 -0.64
C PHE A 47 5.17 20.92 0.20
N CYS A 48 5.51 20.72 1.48
CA CYS A 48 5.98 21.80 2.35
C CYS A 48 7.28 22.43 1.82
N GLN A 49 8.20 21.64 1.27
CA GLN A 49 9.43 22.16 0.66
C GLN A 49 9.14 23.03 -0.57
N VAL A 50 8.21 22.59 -1.43
CA VAL A 50 7.82 23.36 -2.62
C VAL A 50 7.12 24.66 -2.24
N GLU A 51 6.23 24.63 -1.25
CA GLU A 51 5.57 25.84 -0.76
C GLU A 51 6.55 26.84 -0.13
N ALA A 52 7.51 26.35 0.66
CA ALA A 52 8.57 27.20 1.22
C ALA A 52 9.43 27.85 0.12
N ALA A 53 9.74 27.12 -0.95
CA ALA A 53 10.48 27.65 -2.10
C ALA A 53 9.68 28.70 -2.89
N LYS A 54 8.35 28.53 -3.03
CA LYS A 54 7.49 29.54 -3.67
C LYS A 54 7.41 30.82 -2.85
N ARG A 55 7.29 30.71 -1.52
CA ARG A 55 7.18 31.86 -0.60
C ARG A 55 8.46 32.70 -0.62
N SER A 56 9.62 32.07 -0.50
CA SER A 56 10.92 32.76 -0.60
C SER A 56 11.14 33.46 -1.95
N THR A 57 10.70 32.85 -3.05
CA THR A 57 10.76 33.49 -4.39
C THR A 57 9.79 34.67 -4.53
N SER A 58 8.65 34.64 -3.83
CA SER A 58 7.67 35.74 -3.84
C SER A 58 8.10 36.93 -2.97
N GLU A 59 8.82 36.67 -1.88
CA GLU A 59 9.41 37.70 -1.02
C GLU A 59 10.55 38.43 -1.74
N GLN A 60 11.43 37.69 -2.45
CA GLN A 60 12.50 38.30 -3.26
C GLN A 60 11.99 39.21 -4.39
N LYS A 61 10.78 38.99 -4.91
CA LYS A 61 10.16 39.86 -5.94
C LYS A 61 9.53 41.13 -5.38
N CYS A 62 9.26 41.20 -4.09
CA CYS A 62 8.73 42.41 -3.45
C CYS A 62 9.86 43.37 -3.05
N ASP A 63 11.05 42.87 -2.71
CA ASP A 63 12.20 43.71 -2.34
C ASP A 63 12.88 44.41 -3.52
N GLU A 64 12.68 43.94 -4.77
CA GLU A 64 13.22 44.62 -5.96
C GLU A 64 12.39 45.82 -6.45
N LYS A 65 11.19 46.08 -5.88
CA LYS A 65 10.30 47.16 -6.33
C LYS A 65 10.32 48.45 -5.51
N ASP A 66 11.04 48.48 -4.39
CA ASP A 66 11.22 49.69 -3.57
C ASP A 66 12.66 50.21 -3.63
N SER A 67 13.15 50.44 -4.85
CA SER A 67 14.28 51.34 -5.14
C SER A 67 14.40 51.53 -6.65
N LEU A 68 13.90 52.67 -7.18
CA LEU A 68 14.41 53.45 -8.33
C LEU A 68 13.27 54.15 -9.09
N ALA A 69 13.07 55.44 -8.78
CA ALA A 69 12.47 56.40 -9.70
C ALA A 69 13.47 56.75 -10.84
N PRO A 70 13.00 57.23 -12.00
CA PRO A 70 13.73 57.15 -13.25
C PRO A 70 14.58 58.41 -13.51
N GLU A 71 15.82 58.22 -13.98
CA GLU A 71 16.54 59.27 -14.70
C GLU A 71 16.96 58.77 -16.08
N ALA A 72 16.58 59.56 -17.09
CA ALA A 72 16.92 59.35 -18.48
C ALA A 72 18.29 59.97 -18.80
N SER A 73 19.15 59.26 -19.53
CA SER A 73 19.73 59.76 -20.80
C SER A 73 20.77 58.81 -21.42
N ASN A 74 20.53 58.54 -22.72
CA ASN A 74 21.46 58.30 -23.82
C ASN A 74 22.53 57.19 -23.78
N GLY A 75 22.29 56.15 -24.58
CA GLY A 75 22.88 56.06 -25.93
C GLY A 75 24.11 55.14 -26.11
N GLY A 76 23.93 54.03 -26.83
CA GLY A 76 25.04 53.29 -27.44
C GLY A 76 24.81 51.79 -27.63
N VAL A 77 24.37 51.40 -28.83
CA VAL A 77 24.39 50.04 -29.44
C VAL A 77 25.85 49.53 -29.41
N VAL A 78 26.23 48.24 -29.24
CA VAL A 78 26.04 47.07 -30.11
C VAL A 78 26.53 45.75 -29.42
N ASN A 79 25.79 44.66 -29.66
CA ASN A 79 26.18 43.25 -29.96
C ASN A 79 26.83 42.26 -28.95
N ALA A 80 26.07 41.17 -28.75
CA ALA A 80 26.34 39.76 -29.10
C ALA A 80 26.93 38.77 -28.07
N ASP A 81 26.11 37.73 -27.85
CA ASP A 81 26.36 36.28 -27.74
C ASP A 81 27.05 35.65 -26.51
N THR A 82 26.17 34.98 -25.73
CA THR A 82 26.14 33.56 -25.32
C THR A 82 27.31 32.84 -24.62
N ASP A 83 26.88 32.03 -23.64
CA ASP A 83 27.47 30.82 -23.04
C ASP A 83 28.57 30.93 -21.98
N VAL A 84 28.15 30.69 -20.73
CA VAL A 84 29.02 30.22 -19.64
C VAL A 84 28.56 28.84 -19.19
N GLN A 85 29.35 27.85 -19.59
CA GLN A 85 29.41 26.50 -19.05
C GLN A 85 30.37 26.50 -17.86
N THR A 86 30.01 25.92 -16.72
CA THR A 86 30.99 25.43 -15.74
C THR A 86 30.42 24.29 -14.91
N ASP A 87 31.07 23.13 -15.09
CA ASP A 87 31.02 21.93 -14.24
C ASP A 87 31.44 22.22 -12.80
N LEU A 88 30.91 21.46 -11.83
CA LEU A 88 31.67 21.10 -10.63
C LEU A 88 31.23 19.75 -10.04
N SER A 89 32.25 18.93 -9.84
CA SER A 89 32.29 17.53 -9.42
C SER A 89 32.31 17.37 -7.90
N VAL A 90 31.78 16.23 -7.42
CA VAL A 90 31.85 15.76 -6.03
C VAL A 90 32.91 14.67 -5.92
N PRO A 91 33.91 14.75 -5.00
CA PRO A 91 34.78 13.62 -4.73
C PRO A 91 34.31 12.82 -3.51
N VAL A 92 34.34 11.50 -3.67
CA VAL A 92 34.22 10.45 -2.64
C VAL A 92 35.63 10.06 -2.20
N THR A 93 35.90 9.88 -0.92
CA THR A 93 36.92 8.92 -0.43
C THR A 93 36.58 8.38 0.97
N SER A 94 36.89 7.10 1.14
CA SER A 94 36.81 6.25 2.32
C SER A 94 38.23 5.95 2.84
N ASP A 95 38.43 5.80 4.15
CA ASP A 95 39.30 4.75 4.75
C ASP A 95 39.28 4.73 6.29
N SER A 96 39.85 3.66 6.86
CA SER A 96 39.48 2.95 8.10
C SER A 96 40.51 3.05 9.25
N GLN A 97 40.08 2.82 10.52
CA GLN A 97 40.66 1.96 11.60
C GLN A 97 40.68 2.49 13.06
N ASP A 98 40.07 1.68 13.94
CA ASP A 98 40.35 1.19 15.31
C ASP A 98 40.54 2.04 16.61
N ILE A 99 39.59 1.76 17.54
CA ILE A 99 39.64 1.38 18.99
C ILE A 99 40.32 2.28 20.05
N SER A 100 39.52 2.74 21.03
CA SER A 100 39.79 2.63 22.48
C SER A 100 38.56 2.97 23.34
N GLU A 101 38.27 2.14 24.35
CA GLU A 101 37.26 2.32 25.40
C GLU A 101 37.70 3.36 26.45
N GLU A 102 36.79 4.22 26.94
CA GLU A 102 36.61 4.49 28.38
C GLU A 102 35.32 5.29 28.68
N GLU A 103 34.77 5.00 29.87
CA GLU A 103 33.48 5.45 30.41
C GLU A 103 33.43 6.95 30.75
N GLY A 104 32.23 7.56 30.68
CA GLY A 104 32.00 8.86 31.32
C GLY A 104 30.69 9.55 30.94
N LYS A 105 29.71 9.51 31.85
CA LYS A 105 28.47 10.32 31.88
C LYS A 105 28.63 11.73 31.26
N ALA A 106 27.88 12.02 30.20
CA ALA A 106 27.50 13.38 29.85
C ALA A 106 26.17 13.41 29.07
N THR A 107 25.13 13.86 29.78
CA THR A 107 23.98 14.66 29.29
C THR A 107 23.36 14.30 27.92
N ALA A 108 22.15 13.73 28.02
CA ALA A 108 21.12 13.74 26.98
C ALA A 108 20.88 15.17 26.47
N LYS A 109 21.58 15.54 25.38
CA LYS A 109 21.37 16.78 24.64
C LYS A 109 22.01 16.68 23.25
N ASP A 110 21.65 15.63 22.52
CA ASP A 110 21.87 15.57 21.07
C ASP A 110 20.63 14.92 20.45
N TYR A 111 20.23 15.38 19.27
CA TYR A 111 18.98 15.15 18.52
C TYR A 111 17.85 16.18 18.67
N LEU A 112 18.09 17.32 19.33
CA LEU A 112 17.23 18.48 19.18
C LEU A 112 18.02 19.78 19.37
N SER A 113 18.62 20.29 18.28
CA SER A 113 18.72 21.72 17.93
C SER A 113 19.94 22.02 17.05
N THR A 114 19.78 21.96 15.74
CA THR A 114 20.29 22.95 14.77
C THR A 114 19.58 22.62 13.45
N THR A 115 18.39 23.17 13.19
CA THR A 115 18.23 24.53 12.66
C THR A 115 17.13 25.29 13.39
N THR A 116 17.54 26.27 14.19
CA THR A 116 16.73 27.47 14.44
C THR A 116 16.73 28.32 13.19
N GLU A 117 15.89 27.95 12.22
CA GLU A 117 15.18 28.91 11.40
C GLU A 117 13.71 28.58 11.60
N THR A 118 12.94 29.53 12.07
CA THR A 118 11.48 29.46 12.11
C THR A 118 10.97 29.46 10.67
N SER A 119 11.20 28.39 9.93
CA SER A 119 10.48 28.11 8.70
C SER A 119 9.07 27.71 9.12
N ASP A 120 8.07 28.52 8.76
CA ASP A 120 6.65 28.25 9.01
C ASP A 120 6.31 26.80 8.66
N VAL A 121 6.22 25.95 9.69
CA VAL A 121 5.88 24.54 9.52
C VAL A 121 4.42 24.52 9.11
N ILE A 122 4.15 24.32 7.83
CA ILE A 122 2.79 24.19 7.31
C ILE A 122 2.12 23.02 8.03
N SER A 123 1.22 23.35 8.94
CA SER A 123 0.46 22.37 9.72
C SER A 123 -0.87 22.10 9.03
N PHE A 124 -1.19 20.83 8.80
CA PHE A 124 -2.46 20.43 8.23
C PHE A 124 -3.43 19.96 9.31
N ASN A 125 -4.69 20.34 9.20
CA ASN A 125 -5.73 19.80 10.06
C ASN A 125 -6.18 18.40 9.55
N PRO A 126 -5.94 17.32 10.33
CA PRO A 126 -6.23 15.95 9.89
C PRO A 126 -7.72 15.58 9.98
N ASN A 127 -8.56 16.45 10.55
CA ASN A 127 -10.00 16.21 10.68
C ASN A 127 -10.81 16.84 9.53
N VAL A 128 -10.15 17.51 8.61
CA VAL A 128 -10.79 18.09 7.42
C VAL A 128 -11.44 16.98 6.58
N PHE A 129 -12.60 17.27 5.99
CA PHE A 129 -13.45 16.30 5.26
C PHE A 129 -13.90 15.11 6.11
N THR A 130 -14.10 15.28 7.42
CA THR A 130 -14.70 14.23 8.27
C THR A 130 -16.10 14.62 8.70
N GLU A 131 -16.86 13.66 9.22
CA GLU A 131 -18.21 13.87 9.75
C GLU A 131 -18.20 14.66 11.08
N PHE A 132 -17.01 14.91 11.65
CA PHE A 132 -16.87 15.63 12.92
C PHE A 132 -17.02 17.14 12.72
N LYS A 133 -17.68 17.79 13.68
CA LYS A 133 -17.75 19.25 13.72
C LYS A 133 -16.34 19.80 13.99
N LEU A 134 -15.79 20.53 13.04
CA LEU A 134 -14.53 21.24 13.19
C LEU A 134 -14.73 22.43 14.13
N ALA A 135 -13.75 22.68 15.00
CA ALA A 135 -13.70 23.87 15.83
C ALA A 135 -12.98 24.99 15.06
N GLY A 136 -13.48 26.23 15.12
CA GLY A 136 -12.91 27.38 14.42
C GLY A 136 -13.99 28.28 13.82
N SER A 137 -13.57 29.43 13.28
CA SER A 137 -14.46 30.26 12.45
C SER A 137 -14.75 29.53 11.11
N PRO A 138 -15.86 29.85 10.42
CA PRO A 138 -16.11 29.26 9.10
C PRO A 138 -15.02 29.57 8.08
N GLU A 139 -14.30 30.69 8.26
CA GLU A 139 -13.18 31.11 7.41
C GLU A 139 -11.94 30.23 7.65
N ASP A 140 -11.60 29.95 8.91
CA ASP A 140 -10.47 29.07 9.26
C ASP A 140 -10.70 27.64 8.74
N ILE A 141 -11.93 27.14 8.84
CA ILE A 141 -12.31 25.82 8.32
C ILE A 141 -12.16 25.77 6.80
N ALA A 142 -12.54 26.83 6.10
CA ALA A 142 -12.39 26.93 4.65
C ALA A 142 -10.91 27.01 4.22
N ALA A 143 -10.08 27.71 4.99
CA ALA A 143 -8.64 27.78 4.76
C ALA A 143 -7.94 26.42 4.97
N ASP A 144 -8.30 25.70 6.03
CA ASP A 144 -7.85 24.33 6.29
C ASP A 144 -8.26 23.37 5.16
N GLU A 145 -9.52 23.46 4.71
CA GLU A 145 -10.02 22.71 3.56
C GLU A 145 -9.25 23.00 2.27
N SER A 146 -8.96 24.27 2.01
CA SER A 146 -8.20 24.69 0.83
C SER A 146 -6.79 24.13 0.87
N SER A 147 -6.11 24.21 2.02
CA SER A 147 -4.73 23.72 2.18
C SER A 147 -4.63 22.21 1.92
N VAL A 148 -5.57 21.41 2.43
CA VAL A 148 -5.61 19.96 2.20
C VAL A 148 -5.96 19.62 0.74
N LYS A 149 -6.87 20.40 0.12
CA LYS A 149 -7.18 20.27 -1.32
C LYS A 149 -5.96 20.56 -2.18
N GLU A 150 -5.21 21.62 -1.88
CA GLU A 150 -4.00 21.99 -2.60
C GLU A 150 -2.93 20.88 -2.53
N ALA A 151 -2.67 20.33 -1.35
CA ALA A 151 -1.76 19.19 -1.20
C ALA A 151 -2.23 17.95 -2.00
N SER A 152 -3.54 17.73 -2.07
CA SER A 152 -4.14 16.62 -2.82
C SER A 152 -4.10 16.84 -4.35
N LEU A 153 -4.18 18.09 -4.79
CA LEU A 153 -4.00 18.50 -6.19
C LEU A 153 -2.54 18.41 -6.60
N TYR A 154 -1.61 18.84 -5.75
CA TYR A 154 -0.17 18.69 -5.97
C TYR A 154 0.23 17.23 -6.27
N LEU A 155 -0.37 16.27 -5.55
CA LEU A 155 -0.19 14.85 -5.84
C LEU A 155 -0.63 14.48 -7.25
N THR A 156 -1.80 14.97 -7.69
CA THR A 156 -2.42 14.56 -8.96
C THR A 156 -1.81 15.28 -10.16
N ASP A 157 -1.52 16.58 -10.02
CA ASP A 157 -1.16 17.46 -11.12
C ASP A 157 0.36 17.60 -11.31
N VAL A 158 1.14 17.36 -10.24
CA VAL A 158 2.61 17.49 -10.27
C VAL A 158 3.28 16.14 -10.05
N VAL A 159 3.08 15.52 -8.88
CA VAL A 159 3.85 14.33 -8.47
C VAL A 159 3.57 13.13 -9.36
N LEU A 160 2.30 12.85 -9.70
CA LEU A 160 1.95 11.72 -10.57
C LEU A 160 2.54 11.88 -12.00
N PRO A 161 2.35 13.00 -12.72
CA PRO A 161 2.97 13.21 -14.02
C PRO A 161 4.50 13.15 -13.99
N THR A 162 5.14 13.77 -13.00
CA THR A 162 6.61 13.71 -12.85
C THR A 162 7.08 12.28 -12.66
N PHE A 163 6.46 11.52 -11.76
CA PHE A 163 6.83 10.12 -11.54
C PHE A 163 6.64 9.25 -12.79
N ILE A 164 5.57 9.48 -13.57
CA ILE A 164 5.37 8.79 -14.86
C ILE A 164 6.48 9.17 -15.84
N GLN A 165 6.87 10.44 -15.91
CA GLN A 165 7.96 10.88 -16.75
C GLN A 165 9.30 10.24 -16.36
N ASP A 166 9.58 10.12 -15.07
CA ASP A 166 10.81 9.52 -14.53
C ASP A 166 10.88 8.02 -14.83
N LEU A 167 9.73 7.33 -14.76
CA LEU A 167 9.60 5.94 -15.23
C LEU A 167 9.87 5.82 -16.73
N CYS A 168 9.35 6.75 -17.54
CA CYS A 168 9.56 6.77 -18.98
C CYS A 168 11.02 7.06 -19.37
N LYS A 169 11.70 7.91 -18.59
CA LYS A 169 13.13 8.22 -18.74
C LYS A 169 14.05 7.14 -18.18
N LEU A 170 13.50 6.13 -17.50
CA LEU A 170 14.24 5.07 -16.81
C LEU A 170 15.12 5.57 -15.64
N GLU A 171 14.84 6.76 -15.10
CA GLU A 171 15.47 7.25 -13.86
C GLU A 171 15.01 6.42 -12.66
N VAL A 172 13.74 6.01 -12.69
CA VAL A 172 13.16 5.03 -11.77
C VAL A 172 12.81 3.78 -12.57
N SER A 173 13.38 2.63 -12.22
CA SER A 173 13.10 1.36 -12.91
C SER A 173 12.84 0.23 -11.90
N PRO A 174 11.58 -0.01 -11.53
CA PRO A 174 11.26 -1.09 -10.60
C PRO A 174 11.40 -2.45 -11.30
N MET A 175 12.12 -3.37 -10.65
CA MET A 175 12.35 -4.72 -11.17
C MET A 175 11.27 -5.72 -10.75
N ASP A 176 10.61 -5.47 -9.62
CA ASP A 176 9.53 -6.30 -9.11
C ASP A 176 8.44 -5.46 -8.40
N GLY A 177 7.37 -6.12 -7.98
CA GLY A 177 6.25 -5.46 -7.29
C GLY A 177 6.60 -4.87 -5.92
N GLN A 178 7.67 -5.35 -5.28
CA GLN A 178 8.16 -4.84 -4.01
C GLN A 178 8.87 -3.49 -4.24
N THR A 179 9.88 -3.47 -5.11
CA THR A 179 10.57 -2.25 -5.50
C THR A 179 9.59 -1.23 -6.09
N LEU A 180 8.61 -1.66 -6.89
CA LEU A 180 7.55 -0.75 -7.38
C LEU A 180 6.79 -0.08 -6.24
N THR A 181 6.41 -0.85 -5.22
CA THR A 181 5.70 -0.31 -4.05
C THR A 181 6.58 0.68 -3.29
N GLU A 182 7.86 0.36 -3.10
CA GLU A 182 8.85 1.20 -2.42
C GLU A 182 9.09 2.51 -3.19
N GLN A 183 9.18 2.46 -4.51
CA GLN A 183 9.35 3.65 -5.35
C GLN A 183 8.12 4.56 -5.34
N LEU A 184 6.90 4.00 -5.44
CA LEU A 184 5.67 4.79 -5.26
C LEU A 184 5.67 5.48 -3.89
N HIS A 185 6.01 4.72 -2.85
CA HIS A 185 6.05 5.23 -1.49
C HIS A 185 7.09 6.34 -1.29
N THR A 186 8.32 6.14 -1.76
CA THR A 186 9.40 7.13 -1.64
C THR A 186 9.02 8.47 -2.29
N ASN A 187 8.26 8.43 -3.39
CA ASN A 187 7.71 9.60 -4.06
C ASN A 187 6.41 10.14 -3.43
N GLY A 188 6.00 9.66 -2.25
CA GLY A 188 4.77 10.09 -1.57
C GLY A 188 3.47 9.57 -2.18
N ILE A 189 3.54 8.68 -3.18
CA ILE A 189 2.38 8.15 -3.90
C ILE A 189 1.81 6.95 -3.14
N ASN A 190 0.55 7.06 -2.73
CA ASN A 190 -0.19 5.92 -2.21
C ASN A 190 -0.46 4.90 -3.33
N VAL A 191 -0.35 3.61 -3.02
CA VAL A 191 -0.59 2.55 -4.03
C VAL A 191 -2.04 2.49 -4.52
N ARG A 192 -2.97 3.26 -3.94
CA ARG A 192 -4.30 3.48 -4.53
C ARG A 192 -4.21 4.10 -5.94
N TYR A 193 -3.18 4.90 -6.20
CA TYR A 193 -2.93 5.57 -7.48
C TYR A 193 -2.17 4.73 -8.49
N ILE A 194 -1.83 3.47 -8.16
CA ILE A 194 -1.11 2.57 -9.07
C ILE A 194 -1.80 2.41 -10.42
N GLY A 195 -3.15 2.46 -10.45
CA GLY A 195 -3.93 2.41 -11.68
C GLY A 195 -3.71 3.62 -12.59
N LYS A 196 -3.65 4.83 -12.02
CA LYS A 196 -3.35 6.05 -12.80
C LYS A 196 -1.93 6.02 -13.38
N VAL A 197 -0.96 5.55 -12.59
CA VAL A 197 0.43 5.40 -13.04
C VAL A 197 0.55 4.33 -14.14
N ALA A 198 -0.18 3.22 -14.00
CA ALA A 198 -0.23 2.19 -15.02
C ALA A 198 -0.70 2.78 -16.35
N GLU A 199 -1.82 3.53 -16.39
CA GLU A 199 -2.34 4.09 -17.64
C GLU A 199 -1.32 5.02 -18.33
N GLY A 200 -0.55 5.79 -17.56
CA GLY A 200 0.53 6.63 -18.08
C GLY A 200 1.70 5.86 -18.70
N THR A 201 1.92 4.60 -18.30
CA THR A 201 3.05 3.75 -18.73
C THR A 201 2.65 2.66 -19.73
N LYS A 202 1.44 2.70 -20.27
CA LYS A 202 0.89 1.71 -21.22
C LYS A 202 1.74 1.50 -22.48
N HIS A 203 2.48 2.52 -22.91
CA HIS A 203 3.37 2.46 -24.05
C HIS A 203 4.68 1.69 -23.78
N MET A 204 4.98 1.35 -22.52
CA MET A 204 6.15 0.57 -22.11
C MET A 204 5.72 -0.83 -21.63
N PRO A 205 5.84 -1.87 -22.49
CA PRO A 205 5.29 -3.19 -22.17
C PRO A 205 5.87 -3.83 -20.90
N HIS A 206 7.16 -3.61 -20.63
CA HIS A 206 7.84 -4.20 -19.48
C HIS A 206 7.35 -3.62 -18.14
N LEU A 207 7.17 -2.29 -18.05
CA LEU A 207 6.60 -1.64 -16.87
C LEU A 207 5.13 -1.95 -16.72
N TRP A 208 4.37 -1.86 -17.82
CA TRP A 208 2.95 -2.18 -17.84
C TRP A 208 2.68 -3.59 -17.30
N ASP A 209 3.46 -4.59 -17.72
CA ASP A 209 3.38 -5.95 -17.19
C ASP A 209 3.58 -5.99 -15.67
N ILE A 210 4.53 -5.24 -15.12
CA ILE A 210 4.78 -5.19 -13.67
C ILE A 210 3.59 -4.57 -12.94
N PHE A 211 3.05 -3.44 -13.43
CA PHE A 211 1.90 -2.76 -12.84
C PHE A 211 0.65 -3.64 -12.82
N VAL A 212 0.31 -4.22 -13.96
CA VAL A 212 -0.90 -5.04 -14.09
C VAL A 212 -0.79 -6.31 -13.23
N ASN A 213 0.38 -6.96 -13.20
CA ASN A 213 0.61 -8.11 -12.32
C ASN A 213 0.55 -7.73 -10.83
N GLU A 214 1.12 -6.57 -10.44
CA GLU A 214 1.07 -6.09 -9.06
C GLU A 214 -0.36 -5.78 -8.61
N ILE A 215 -1.17 -5.16 -9.48
CA ILE A 215 -2.59 -4.91 -9.20
C ILE A 215 -3.33 -6.24 -8.98
N ALA A 216 -3.20 -7.20 -9.89
CA ALA A 216 -3.85 -8.50 -9.78
C ALA A 216 -3.44 -9.26 -8.51
N VAL A 217 -2.14 -9.32 -8.20
CA VAL A 217 -1.64 -9.98 -6.98
C VAL A 217 -2.17 -9.31 -5.73
N ARG A 218 -2.22 -7.97 -5.70
CA ARG A 218 -2.75 -7.25 -4.53
C ARG A 218 -4.25 -7.50 -4.33
N SER A 219 -5.02 -7.55 -5.41
CA SER A 219 -6.44 -7.91 -5.38
C SER A 219 -6.61 -9.35 -4.88
N ALA A 220 -5.91 -10.31 -5.49
CA ALA A 220 -5.92 -11.72 -5.10
C ALA A 220 -5.54 -11.91 -3.62
N LYS A 221 -4.53 -11.19 -3.12
CA LYS A 221 -4.13 -11.20 -1.71
C LYS A 221 -5.28 -10.76 -0.78
N HIS A 222 -6.09 -9.79 -1.17
CA HIS A 222 -7.23 -9.37 -0.33
C HIS A 222 -8.31 -10.46 -0.30
N LEU A 223 -8.66 -11.03 -1.46
CA LEU A 223 -9.64 -12.11 -1.55
C LEU A 223 -9.17 -13.35 -0.78
N LEU A 224 -7.91 -13.77 -0.93
CA LEU A 224 -7.35 -14.89 -0.18
C LEU A 224 -7.36 -14.62 1.33
N LYS A 225 -7.09 -13.38 1.78
CA LYS A 225 -7.19 -13.06 3.22
C LYS A 225 -8.61 -13.21 3.75
N ASP A 226 -9.63 -12.87 2.96
CA ASP A 226 -11.02 -13.05 3.37
C ASP A 226 -11.39 -14.54 3.39
N VAL A 227 -10.95 -15.32 2.40
CA VAL A 227 -11.08 -16.79 2.42
C VAL A 227 -10.43 -17.40 3.66
N LEU A 228 -9.19 -17.00 3.98
CA LEU A 228 -8.45 -17.53 5.13
C LEU A 228 -9.08 -17.16 6.47
N ARG A 229 -9.77 -16.02 6.58
CA ARG A 229 -10.50 -15.63 7.81
C ARG A 229 -11.70 -16.54 8.09
N ASP A 230 -12.33 -17.05 7.05
CA ASP A 230 -13.51 -17.91 7.14
C ASP A 230 -13.15 -19.41 7.15
N THR A 231 -11.87 -19.75 6.98
CA THR A 231 -11.38 -21.13 6.89
C THR A 231 -10.93 -21.63 8.27
N GLU A 232 -11.27 -22.87 8.61
CA GLU A 232 -10.81 -23.51 9.84
C GLU A 232 -9.30 -23.84 9.77
N GLU A 233 -8.59 -23.82 10.90
CA GLU A 233 -7.13 -23.95 10.96
C GLU A 233 -6.58 -25.17 10.21
N HIS A 234 -7.29 -26.30 10.29
CA HIS A 234 -6.89 -27.55 9.65
C HIS A 234 -7.13 -27.58 8.12
N GLU A 235 -7.93 -26.64 7.61
CA GLU A 235 -8.26 -26.52 6.18
C GLU A 235 -7.48 -25.40 5.46
N VAL A 236 -6.61 -24.68 6.17
CA VAL A 236 -5.81 -23.57 5.61
C VAL A 236 -4.94 -24.01 4.44
N GLY A 237 -4.23 -25.13 4.57
CA GLY A 237 -3.40 -25.69 3.49
C GLY A 237 -4.22 -26.01 2.22
N PRO A 238 -5.30 -26.82 2.35
CA PRO A 238 -6.24 -27.05 1.26
C PRO A 238 -6.78 -25.75 0.64
N ALA A 239 -7.22 -24.78 1.44
CA ALA A 239 -7.76 -23.51 0.97
C ALA A 239 -6.75 -22.69 0.14
N ILE A 240 -5.51 -22.60 0.60
CA ILE A 240 -4.42 -21.93 -0.14
C ILE A 240 -4.17 -22.66 -1.46
N SER A 241 -4.05 -23.99 -1.44
CA SER A 241 -3.80 -24.77 -2.66
C SER A 241 -4.93 -24.62 -3.68
N HIS A 242 -6.20 -24.63 -3.24
CA HIS A 242 -7.37 -24.41 -4.07
C HIS A 242 -7.38 -22.99 -4.66
N PHE A 243 -7.14 -21.97 -3.84
CA PHE A 243 -7.08 -20.59 -4.30
C PHE A 243 -5.99 -20.38 -5.35
N PHE A 244 -4.80 -20.96 -5.14
CA PHE A 244 -3.69 -20.89 -6.09
C PHE A 244 -4.04 -21.59 -7.41
N ASN A 245 -4.75 -22.72 -7.35
CA ASN A 245 -5.27 -23.38 -8.54
C ASN A 245 -6.32 -22.54 -9.27
N CYS A 246 -7.22 -21.84 -8.57
CA CYS A 246 -8.16 -20.91 -9.20
C CYS A 246 -7.45 -19.70 -9.84
N PHE A 247 -6.38 -19.20 -9.21
CA PHE A 247 -5.68 -18.01 -9.69
C PHE A 247 -4.72 -18.30 -10.86
N PHE A 248 -3.91 -19.35 -10.76
CA PHE A 248 -2.89 -19.69 -11.77
C PHE A 248 -3.33 -20.79 -12.74
N GLY A 249 -4.21 -21.70 -12.32
CA GLY A 249 -4.68 -22.83 -13.11
C GLY A 249 -6.01 -22.58 -13.83
N ASP A 250 -6.82 -23.62 -13.91
CA ASP A 250 -8.17 -23.58 -14.45
C ASP A 250 -9.09 -24.55 -13.71
N VAL A 251 -9.56 -24.10 -12.55
CA VAL A 251 -10.59 -24.77 -11.75
C VAL A 251 -11.98 -24.35 -12.24
N GLN A 252 -12.77 -25.34 -12.66
CA GLN A 252 -14.21 -25.16 -12.90
C GLN A 252 -14.98 -25.60 -11.65
N THR A 253 -16.11 -24.95 -11.36
CA THR A 253 -17.03 -25.44 -10.32
C THR A 253 -17.52 -26.82 -10.73
N VAL A 254 -17.34 -27.83 -9.87
CA VAL A 254 -18.04 -29.10 -10.06
C VAL A 254 -19.53 -28.79 -9.91
N PRO A 255 -20.38 -28.98 -10.95
CA PRO A 255 -21.81 -28.91 -10.74
C PRO A 255 -22.15 -30.00 -9.74
N GLU A 256 -22.80 -29.64 -8.63
CA GLU A 256 -23.31 -30.57 -7.63
C GLU A 256 -24.28 -31.56 -8.28
N LYS A 257 -23.72 -32.62 -8.86
CA LYS A 257 -24.37 -33.83 -9.34
C LYS A 257 -23.26 -34.81 -9.68
N THR A 258 -23.16 -35.83 -8.82
CA THR A 258 -22.60 -37.17 -9.04
C THR A 258 -21.29 -37.47 -8.30
N SER A 259 -21.44 -38.39 -7.34
CA SER A 259 -20.47 -39.37 -6.84
C SER A 259 -19.41 -38.93 -5.82
N SER A 260 -19.80 -39.15 -4.56
CA SER A 260 -19.05 -39.98 -3.62
C SER A 260 -18.18 -41.05 -4.29
N ASN A 261 -16.86 -40.93 -4.14
CA ASN A 261 -15.89 -41.98 -3.79
C ASN A 261 -14.47 -41.46 -4.04
N VAL A 262 -13.49 -42.03 -3.32
CA VAL A 262 -12.04 -41.72 -3.28
C VAL A 262 -11.73 -40.66 -2.20
N LEU A 263 -11.17 -40.92 -1.00
CA LEU A 263 -10.44 -42.04 -0.40
C LEU A 263 -10.56 -41.96 1.14
N LEU A 264 -11.26 -42.87 1.79
CA LEU A 264 -10.96 -43.29 3.17
C LEU A 264 -11.19 -44.80 3.29
N ARG A 265 -10.16 -45.58 2.98
CA ARG A 265 -10.08 -46.99 3.36
C ARG A 265 -9.34 -47.12 4.69
N ARG A 266 -10.06 -47.38 5.77
CA ARG A 266 -9.59 -48.22 6.89
C ARG A 266 -10.78 -48.88 7.62
N SER A 267 -10.88 -50.20 7.43
CA SER A 267 -11.49 -51.21 8.32
C SER A 267 -11.12 -50.97 9.81
N HIS A 268 -11.85 -51.38 10.86
CA HIS A 268 -12.99 -52.29 11.08
C HIS A 268 -13.54 -52.08 12.52
N LYS A 269 -14.85 -52.42 12.73
CA LYS A 269 -15.52 -52.95 13.96
C LYS A 269 -15.64 -52.01 15.18
N LYS A 270 -16.74 -51.92 15.95
CA LYS A 270 -17.82 -52.88 16.28
C LYS A 270 -18.99 -52.14 16.99
N ALA A 271 -20.21 -52.57 16.68
CA ALA A 271 -21.48 -52.65 17.44
C ALA A 271 -21.78 -51.72 18.64
N GLY A 272 -22.99 -51.13 18.61
CA GLY A 272 -23.72 -50.67 19.80
C GLY A 272 -25.09 -50.06 19.44
N ASN A 273 -26.16 -50.85 19.57
CA ASN A 273 -27.57 -50.46 19.45
C ASN A 273 -27.96 -49.34 20.44
N GLN A 274 -28.80 -48.39 20.00
CA GLN A 274 -30.06 -48.02 20.69
C GLN A 274 -30.91 -47.03 19.87
N GLU A 275 -32.20 -47.36 19.77
CA GLU A 275 -33.28 -46.57 19.16
C GLU A 275 -33.82 -45.47 20.11
N PRO A 276 -34.65 -44.52 19.60
CA PRO A 276 -34.76 -43.16 20.13
C PRO A 276 -35.94 -42.96 21.09
N THR A 277 -35.78 -42.09 22.09
CA THR A 277 -36.89 -41.59 22.91
C THR A 277 -37.19 -40.12 22.64
N ARG A 278 -38.49 -39.87 22.40
CA ARG A 278 -39.14 -38.60 22.10
C ARG A 278 -38.96 -37.58 23.22
N GLY A 279 -38.57 -36.36 22.84
CA GLY A 279 -38.76 -35.13 23.62
C GLY A 279 -39.01 -33.96 22.69
N LYS A 280 -40.27 -33.60 22.47
CA LYS A 280 -40.67 -32.37 21.75
C LYS A 280 -40.61 -31.20 22.72
N THR A 281 -39.76 -30.22 22.44
CA THR A 281 -40.04 -28.82 22.78
C THR A 281 -39.55 -27.92 21.64
N ARG A 282 -40.44 -27.00 21.30
CA ARG A 282 -40.55 -26.28 20.04
C ARG A 282 -40.02 -24.86 20.30
N SER A 283 -38.87 -24.52 19.75
CA SER A 283 -38.47 -23.11 19.60
C SER A 283 -38.18 -22.85 18.13
N LYS A 284 -39.04 -22.03 17.53
CA LYS A 284 -38.88 -21.48 16.20
C LYS A 284 -37.91 -20.30 16.34
N ASN A 285 -36.77 -20.39 15.68
CA ASN A 285 -36.13 -19.29 14.96
C ASN A 285 -35.24 -19.93 13.90
N GLY A 286 -35.46 -19.56 12.64
CA GLY A 286 -34.88 -20.18 11.47
C GLY A 286 -33.37 -19.98 11.41
N ALA A 287 -32.61 -20.89 12.01
CA ALA A 287 -31.24 -21.15 11.62
C ALA A 287 -31.30 -21.97 10.33
N PHE A 288 -30.94 -21.36 9.20
CA PHE A 288 -30.42 -22.15 8.10
C PHE A 288 -29.27 -22.97 8.68
N ALA A 289 -29.43 -24.28 8.71
CA ALA A 289 -28.34 -25.20 8.97
C ALA A 289 -27.26 -24.89 7.94
N ARG A 290 -26.23 -24.14 8.35
CA ARG A 290 -24.96 -24.08 7.65
C ARG A 290 -24.42 -25.49 7.71
N THR A 291 -24.72 -26.27 6.68
CA THR A 291 -23.92 -27.43 6.34
C THR A 291 -22.49 -26.90 6.20
N ASN A 292 -21.57 -27.40 7.01
CA ASN A 292 -20.13 -27.09 6.95
C ASN A 292 -19.55 -27.61 5.62
N SER A 293 -19.98 -27.03 4.50
CA SER A 293 -19.22 -27.08 3.25
C SER A 293 -18.26 -25.91 3.29
N SER A 294 -16.97 -26.22 3.22
CA SER A 294 -15.93 -25.21 3.33
C SER A 294 -16.12 -24.13 2.26
N SER A 295 -16.20 -22.86 2.69
CA SER A 295 -16.59 -21.72 1.85
C SER A 295 -15.70 -21.54 0.63
N TYR A 296 -14.42 -21.94 0.73
CA TYR A 296 -13.46 -21.85 -0.36
C TYR A 296 -13.73 -22.84 -1.50
N LEU A 297 -14.44 -23.96 -1.26
CA LEU A 297 -14.72 -24.96 -2.30
C LEU A 297 -15.69 -24.44 -3.38
N GLY A 298 -16.48 -23.41 -3.06
CA GLY A 298 -17.36 -22.75 -4.02
C GLY A 298 -16.65 -21.78 -4.97
N LEU A 299 -15.35 -21.52 -4.74
CA LEU A 299 -14.54 -20.68 -5.61
C LEU A 299 -14.15 -21.44 -6.88
N CYS A 300 -14.27 -20.75 -8.01
CA CYS A 300 -13.72 -21.19 -9.29
C CYS A 300 -12.91 -20.07 -9.92
N SER A 301 -12.17 -20.41 -10.96
CA SER A 301 -11.27 -19.44 -11.63
C SER A 301 -12.05 -18.26 -12.21
N GLU A 302 -13.19 -18.49 -12.85
CA GLU A 302 -13.99 -17.41 -13.47
C GLU A 302 -14.55 -16.42 -12.46
N ARG A 303 -15.06 -16.92 -11.33
CA ARG A 303 -15.56 -16.09 -10.22
C ARG A 303 -14.43 -15.29 -9.60
N LEU A 304 -13.31 -15.95 -9.29
CA LEU A 304 -12.14 -15.30 -8.71
C LEU A 304 -11.62 -14.17 -9.60
N TRP A 305 -11.49 -14.42 -10.91
CA TRP A 305 -11.01 -13.40 -11.84
C TRP A 305 -12.02 -12.25 -12.03
N SER A 306 -13.33 -12.54 -12.02
CA SER A 306 -14.37 -11.49 -12.00
C SER A 306 -14.25 -10.61 -10.75
N GLU A 307 -14.09 -11.20 -9.57
CA GLU A 307 -13.89 -10.47 -8.31
C GLU A 307 -12.59 -9.65 -8.31
N ILE A 308 -11.51 -10.18 -8.89
CA ILE A 308 -10.24 -9.44 -9.05
C ILE A 308 -10.42 -8.20 -9.93
N VAL A 309 -11.16 -8.32 -11.04
CA VAL A 309 -11.47 -7.21 -11.95
C VAL A 309 -12.34 -6.17 -11.24
N GLU A 310 -13.40 -6.58 -10.56
CA GLU A 310 -14.25 -5.66 -9.78
C GLU A 310 -13.46 -4.95 -8.68
N PHE A 311 -12.63 -5.69 -7.94
CA PHE A 311 -11.78 -5.12 -6.89
C PHE A 311 -10.77 -4.13 -7.46
N ALA A 312 -10.19 -4.42 -8.63
CA ALA A 312 -9.25 -3.53 -9.28
C ALA A 312 -9.91 -2.22 -9.74
N LYS A 313 -11.07 -2.31 -10.39
CA LYS A 313 -11.87 -1.15 -10.78
C LYS A 313 -12.26 -0.32 -9.56
N PHE A 314 -12.73 -0.97 -8.49
CA PHE A 314 -13.17 -0.27 -7.29
C PHE A 314 -12.02 0.42 -6.54
N LYS A 315 -10.92 -0.30 -6.29
CA LYS A 315 -9.82 0.18 -5.42
C LYS A 315 -8.80 1.04 -6.15
N TYR A 316 -8.45 0.67 -7.38
CA TYR A 316 -7.37 1.28 -8.15
C TYR A 316 -7.88 2.12 -9.33
N GLN A 317 -9.21 2.16 -9.56
CA GLN A 317 -9.82 2.88 -10.69
C GLN A 317 -9.19 2.47 -12.03
N PHE A 318 -8.92 1.16 -12.18
CA PHE A 318 -8.17 0.62 -13.29
C PHE A 318 -8.86 -0.60 -13.88
N ASP A 319 -8.98 -0.60 -15.20
CA ASP A 319 -9.53 -1.72 -15.96
C ASP A 319 -8.41 -2.72 -16.29
N LEU A 320 -8.45 -3.88 -15.64
CA LEU A 320 -7.50 -4.96 -15.93
C LEU A 320 -7.75 -5.52 -17.35
N PRO A 321 -6.69 -5.78 -18.13
CA PRO A 321 -6.82 -6.35 -19.46
C PRO A 321 -7.23 -7.83 -19.41
N GLU A 322 -8.09 -8.26 -20.35
CA GLU A 322 -8.71 -9.59 -20.35
C GLU A 322 -7.71 -10.75 -20.49
N ASP A 323 -6.63 -10.51 -21.24
CA ASP A 323 -5.53 -11.45 -21.46
C ASP A 323 -4.55 -11.55 -20.28
N LEU A 324 -4.80 -10.84 -19.17
CA LEU A 324 -3.98 -10.94 -17.97
C LEU A 324 -3.97 -12.35 -17.37
N ARG A 325 -5.09 -13.06 -17.44
CA ARG A 325 -5.23 -14.42 -16.86
C ARG A 325 -4.20 -15.39 -17.43
N THR A 326 -3.85 -15.26 -18.71
CA THR A 326 -2.82 -16.10 -19.35
C THR A 326 -1.41 -15.60 -19.03
N ARG A 327 -1.20 -14.27 -18.95
CA ARG A 327 0.09 -13.65 -18.62
C ARG A 327 0.55 -13.85 -17.17
N VAL A 328 -0.39 -14.06 -16.24
CA VAL A 328 -0.11 -14.20 -14.80
C VAL A 328 0.55 -15.53 -14.42
N ARG A 329 0.59 -16.51 -15.34
CA ARG A 329 1.23 -17.83 -15.18
C ARG A 329 2.77 -17.76 -15.20
N LYS A 330 3.34 -16.88 -14.38
CA LYS A 330 4.78 -16.65 -14.23
C LYS A 330 5.19 -16.94 -12.78
N VAL A 331 6.38 -17.52 -12.61
CA VAL A 331 6.96 -17.80 -11.27
C VAL A 331 7.13 -16.53 -10.43
N SER A 332 7.39 -15.39 -11.08
CA SER A 332 7.48 -14.08 -10.41
C SER A 332 6.18 -13.68 -9.72
N VAL A 333 5.03 -13.99 -10.31
CA VAL A 333 3.71 -13.64 -9.78
C VAL A 333 3.34 -14.53 -8.60
N ILE A 334 3.65 -15.83 -8.67
CA ILE A 334 3.52 -16.77 -7.56
C ILE A 334 4.33 -16.28 -6.36
N ARG A 335 5.62 -15.99 -6.59
CA ARG A 335 6.52 -15.47 -5.54
C ARG A 335 5.98 -14.18 -4.92
N ASN A 336 5.48 -13.26 -5.74
CA ASN A 336 4.91 -12.00 -5.27
C ASN A 336 3.68 -12.23 -4.38
N LEU A 337 2.76 -13.11 -4.79
CA LEU A 337 1.59 -13.45 -3.98
C LEU A 337 1.99 -14.09 -2.65
N CYS A 338 2.87 -15.09 -2.68
CA CYS A 338 3.43 -15.75 -1.50
C CYS A 338 4.02 -14.75 -0.50
N LYS A 339 4.88 -13.83 -0.96
CA LYS A 339 5.47 -12.78 -0.11
C LYS A 339 4.42 -11.87 0.54
N LYS A 340 3.32 -11.55 -0.16
CA LYS A 340 2.29 -10.63 0.37
C LYS A 340 1.32 -11.29 1.35
N ILE A 341 1.11 -12.61 1.24
CA ILE A 341 0.27 -13.37 2.17
C ILE A 341 1.09 -13.99 3.31
N GLY A 342 2.39 -14.19 3.10
CA GLY A 342 3.29 -14.85 4.04
C GLY A 342 3.30 -16.38 3.91
N ALA A 343 2.92 -16.93 2.75
CA ALA A 343 2.91 -18.37 2.53
C ALA A 343 4.21 -18.85 1.89
N SER A 344 4.74 -19.96 2.41
CA SER A 344 5.90 -20.66 1.86
C SER A 344 5.44 -21.87 1.07
N LEU A 345 5.88 -21.94 -0.19
CA LEU A 345 5.61 -23.08 -1.07
C LEU A 345 6.84 -23.96 -1.24
N ALA A 346 6.62 -25.26 -1.42
CA ALA A 346 7.67 -26.23 -1.69
C ALA A 346 8.44 -25.89 -2.97
N ALA A 347 9.78 -25.99 -2.91
CA ALA A 347 10.62 -25.75 -4.08
C ALA A 347 10.50 -26.93 -5.07
N ARG A 348 9.62 -26.80 -6.06
CA ARG A 348 9.44 -27.78 -7.14
C ARG A 348 9.22 -27.11 -8.50
N LYS A 349 9.38 -27.89 -9.57
CA LYS A 349 9.02 -27.45 -10.92
C LYS A 349 7.51 -27.58 -11.10
N TYR A 350 6.79 -26.48 -10.93
CA TYR A 350 5.34 -26.43 -11.15
C TYR A 350 5.00 -26.42 -12.64
N ASP A 351 4.03 -27.24 -13.05
CA ASP A 351 3.45 -27.19 -14.38
C ASP A 351 2.29 -26.20 -14.40
N LEU A 352 2.59 -24.93 -14.70
CA LEU A 352 1.59 -23.86 -14.79
C LEU A 352 0.68 -23.96 -16.03
N GLY A 353 0.93 -24.93 -16.92
CA GLY A 353 0.01 -25.27 -18.01
C GLY A 353 -1.14 -26.17 -17.57
N ALA A 354 -0.99 -26.89 -16.46
CA ALA A 354 -2.00 -27.78 -15.92
C ALA A 354 -3.20 -27.02 -15.32
N ALA A 355 -4.36 -27.70 -15.24
CA ALA A 355 -5.55 -27.15 -14.59
C ALA A 355 -5.37 -26.98 -13.07
N LEU A 356 -4.64 -27.91 -12.43
CA LEU A 356 -4.38 -27.94 -10.98
C LEU A 356 -2.86 -27.99 -10.70
N PRO A 357 -2.13 -26.87 -10.85
CA PRO A 357 -0.68 -26.83 -10.66
C PRO A 357 -0.21 -27.07 -9.20
N PHE A 358 -1.07 -26.86 -8.21
CA PHE A 358 -0.72 -26.89 -6.78
C PHE A 358 -1.47 -28.00 -6.04
N LEU A 359 -0.73 -28.68 -5.16
CA LEU A 359 -1.25 -29.68 -4.22
C LEU A 359 -1.22 -29.10 -2.81
N THR A 360 -2.05 -29.65 -1.92
CA THR A 360 -2.04 -29.27 -0.50
C THR A 360 -0.68 -29.49 0.16
N SER A 361 0.04 -30.55 -0.23
CA SER A 361 1.39 -30.84 0.25
C SER A 361 2.44 -29.79 -0.12
N ASP A 362 2.13 -28.88 -1.05
CA ASP A 362 3.05 -27.84 -1.47
C ASP A 362 3.06 -26.64 -0.51
N VAL A 363 2.03 -26.50 0.32
CA VAL A 363 1.96 -25.43 1.32
C VAL A 363 2.77 -25.88 2.52
N VAL A 364 3.96 -25.30 2.69
CA VAL A 364 4.93 -25.70 3.72
C VAL A 364 4.70 -24.93 5.01
N ASP A 365 4.49 -23.63 4.90
CA ASP A 365 4.36 -22.74 6.06
C ASP A 365 3.48 -21.52 5.73
N LEU A 366 2.91 -20.90 6.76
CA LEU A 366 2.15 -19.66 6.68
C LEU A 366 2.52 -18.76 7.86
N GLN A 367 3.17 -17.63 7.56
CA GLN A 367 3.64 -16.66 8.53
C GLN A 367 2.88 -15.33 8.42
N PRO A 368 2.60 -14.64 9.52
CA PRO A 368 1.96 -13.33 9.47
C PRO A 368 2.91 -12.28 8.88
N VAL A 369 2.44 -11.57 7.84
CA VAL A 369 3.17 -10.42 7.28
C VAL A 369 2.86 -9.17 8.11
N VAL A 370 3.80 -8.81 9.00
CA VAL A 370 3.70 -7.63 9.87
C VAL A 370 4.17 -6.39 9.12
N LYS A 371 3.45 -5.27 9.29
CA LYS A 371 3.85 -3.95 8.79
C LYS A 371 4.16 -3.06 9.97
N HIS A 372 5.36 -2.49 9.96
CA HIS A 372 5.77 -1.48 10.93
C HIS A 372 5.29 -0.10 10.47
N SER A 373 4.64 0.65 11.36
CA SER A 373 4.36 2.07 11.14
C SER A 373 5.61 2.88 11.46
N VAL A 374 5.92 3.88 10.62
CA VAL A 374 6.95 4.88 10.92
C VAL A 374 6.29 6.00 11.76
N PRO A 375 6.93 6.52 12.83
CA PRO A 375 8.29 6.23 13.28
C PRO A 375 8.44 4.85 13.92
N VAL A 376 9.50 4.16 13.52
CA VAL A 376 9.90 2.89 14.13
C VAL A 376 10.46 3.24 15.51
N CYS A 377 9.79 2.82 16.57
CA CYS A 377 10.37 2.92 17.90
C CYS A 377 11.65 2.07 17.92
N SER A 378 12.77 2.65 18.35
CA SER A 378 14.07 1.95 18.41
C SER A 378 13.98 0.67 19.25
N GLU A 379 13.08 0.63 20.23
CA GLU A 379 12.82 -0.54 21.10
C GLU A 379 12.14 -1.71 20.38
N THR A 380 11.54 -1.52 19.20
CA THR A 380 10.78 -2.56 18.47
C THR A 380 11.57 -3.23 17.34
N LYS A 381 12.84 -2.86 17.12
CA LYS A 381 13.65 -3.48 16.05
C LYS A 381 14.11 -4.91 16.38
N ASP A 382 14.15 -5.26 17.67
CA ASP A 382 14.70 -6.53 18.16
C ASP A 382 13.63 -7.49 18.73
N LEU A 383 12.34 -7.16 18.54
CA LEU A 383 11.17 -8.01 18.84
C LEU A 383 10.67 -8.67 17.55
#